data_AF-A0A345H0E6-F1
#
_entry.id   AF-A0A345H0E6-F1
#
_cell.length_a   1.000
_cell.length_b   1.000
_cell.length_c   1.000
_cell.angle_alpha   90.00
_cell.angle_beta   90.00
_cell.angle_gamma   90.00
#
_symmetry.space_group_name_H-M   'P 1'
#
loop_
_entity.id
_entity.type
_entity.pdbx_description
1 polymer ?
#
loop_
_entity_poly.entity_id
_entity_poly.type
_entity_poly.pdbx_seq_one_letter_code
_entity_poly.pdbx_strand_id
1 'polypeptide(L)' 'MISRTQIKTMGKAQLMELIHGVGRQAAREIINVIIAENRKVPLLEAKKKKMVLAHEVKKVLDYFGFEITD' A
#
# COMPACT_ATOMS: atom_id res chain seq x y z
N MET A 1 6.80 3.97 13.18
CA MET A 1 7.98 3.30 12.60
C MET A 1 7.58 1.91 12.14
N ILE A 2 7.95 1.53 10.93
CA ILE A 2 7.65 0.23 10.33
C ILE A 2 8.96 -0.51 10.12
N SER A 3 9.07 -1.75 10.62
CA SER A 3 10.25 -2.56 10.37
C SER A 3 10.32 -2.96 8.90
N ARG A 4 11.53 -2.98 8.34
CA ARG A 4 11.79 -3.44 6.97
C ARG A 4 11.24 -4.85 6.70
N THR A 5 11.21 -5.70 7.72
CA THR A 5 10.64 -7.06 7.65
C THR A 5 9.12 -7.08 7.42
N GLN A 6 8.43 -5.98 7.72
CA GLN A 6 7.00 -5.81 7.47
C GLN A 6 6.71 -5.40 6.02
N ILE A 7 7.72 -4.95 5.25
CA ILE A 7 7.59 -4.61 3.83
C ILE A 7 7.61 -5.89 2.99
N LYS A 8 6.48 -6.58 2.97
CA LYS A 8 6.27 -7.80 2.20
C LYS A 8 4.97 -7.74 1.43
N THR A 9 4.84 -8.62 0.45
CA THR A 9 3.58 -8.79 -0.27
C THR A 9 2.48 -9.18 0.73
N MET A 10 1.39 -8.42 0.76
CA MET A 10 0.31 -8.59 1.73
C MET A 10 -1.05 -8.20 1.13
N GLY A 11 -2.13 -8.58 1.81
CA GLY A 11 -3.47 -8.16 1.42
C GLY A 11 -3.70 -6.67 1.68
N LYS A 12 -4.61 -6.04 0.92
CA LYS A 12 -5.03 -4.65 1.19
C LYS A 12 -5.47 -4.44 2.64
N ALA A 13 -6.21 -5.38 3.22
CA ALA A 13 -6.65 -5.28 4.61
C ALA A 13 -5.46 -5.24 5.59
N GLN A 14 -4.46 -6.10 5.39
CA GLN A 14 -3.24 -6.11 6.21
C GLN A 14 -2.45 -4.82 6.05
N LEU A 15 -2.35 -4.29 4.82
CA LEU A 15 -1.70 -3.00 4.60
C LEU A 15 -2.44 -1.87 5.31
N MET A 16 -3.77 -1.87 5.29
CA MET A 16 -4.61 -0.88 6.00
C MET A 16 -4.40 -0.93 7.52
N GLU A 17 -4.19 -2.12 8.08
CA GLU A 17 -3.82 -2.28 9.50
C GLU A 17 -2.41 -1.74 9.76
N LEU A 18 -1.47 -1.98 8.85
CA LEU A 18 -0.10 -1.48 8.96
C LEU A 18 -0.06 0.06 8.98
N ILE A 19 -0.81 0.72 8.09
CA ILE A 19 -0.91 2.19 8.03
C ILE A 19 -2.02 2.77 8.93
N HIS A 20 -2.24 2.16 10.10
CA HIS A 20 -3.17 2.68 11.09
C HIS A 20 -2.92 4.18 11.37
N GLY A 21 -4.02 4.93 11.54
CA GLY A 21 -3.97 6.39 11.71
C GLY A 21 -4.18 7.18 10.41
N VAL A 22 -4.07 6.56 9.24
CA VAL A 22 -4.48 7.17 7.97
C VAL A 22 -5.99 7.00 7.76
N GLY A 23 -6.66 8.05 7.28
CA GLY A 23 -8.08 7.99 6.94
C GLY A 23 -8.38 6.87 5.94
N ARG A 24 -9.34 5.98 6.26
CA ARG A 24 -9.56 4.73 5.51
C ARG A 24 -9.83 4.94 4.02
N GLN A 25 -10.54 6.01 3.68
CA GLN A 25 -10.86 6.33 2.29
C GLN A 25 -9.62 6.74 1.51
N ALA A 26 -8.87 7.73 2.03
CA ALA A 26 -7.63 8.21 1.42
C ALA A 26 -6.60 7.09 1.26
N ALA A 27 -6.40 6.30 2.32
CA ALA A 27 -5.54 5.11 2.28
C ALA A 27 -5.90 4.16 1.14
N ARG A 28 -7.19 3.82 1.01
CA ARG A 28 -7.67 2.91 -0.02
C ARG A 28 -7.47 3.48 -1.43
N GLU A 29 -7.74 4.76 -1.62
CA GLU A 29 -7.57 5.44 -2.92
C GLU A 29 -6.10 5.42 -3.35
N ILE A 30 -5.19 5.81 -2.47
CA ILE A 30 -3.75 5.83 -2.73
C ILE A 30 -3.19 4.43 -3.01
N ILE A 31 -3.59 3.41 -2.23
CA ILE A 31 -3.19 2.03 -2.50
C ILE A 31 -3.62 1.61 -3.91
N ASN A 32 -4.84 1.95 -4.34
CA ASN A 32 -5.31 1.61 -5.68
C ASN A 32 -4.56 2.37 -6.78
N VAL A 33 -4.25 3.65 -6.57
CA VAL A 33 -3.45 4.46 -7.51
C VAL A 33 -2.07 3.86 -7.67
N ILE A 34 -1.39 3.55 -6.56
CA ILE A 34 -0.06 2.96 -6.58
C ILE A 34 -0.06 1.61 -7.30
N ILE A 35 -1.06 0.75 -7.07
CA ILE A 35 -1.20 -0.52 -7.80
C ILE A 35 -1.42 -0.27 -9.30
N ALA A 36 -2.28 0.69 -9.66
CA ALA A 36 -2.59 1.02 -11.05
C ALA A 36 -1.33 1.48 -11.81
N GLU A 37 -0.57 2.41 -11.22
CA GLU A 37 0.65 2.96 -11.80
C GLU A 37 1.76 1.91 -11.92
N ASN A 38 1.99 1.11 -10.87
CA ASN A 38 3.08 0.13 -10.88
C ASN A 38 2.81 -1.04 -11.83
N ARG A 39 1.54 -1.43 -11.99
CA ARG A 39 1.16 -2.54 -12.88
C ARG A 39 0.73 -2.08 -14.27
N LYS A 40 0.69 -0.78 -14.53
CA LYS A 40 0.21 -0.17 -15.78
C LYS A 40 -1.20 -0.64 -16.16
N VAL A 41 -2.09 -0.72 -15.17
CA VAL A 41 -3.49 -1.15 -15.35
C VAL A 41 -4.46 -0.01 -15.01
N PRO A 42 -5.68 -0.01 -15.57
CA PRO A 42 -6.70 0.97 -15.18
C PRO A 42 -7.03 0.89 -13.68
N LEU A 43 -7.40 2.02 -13.09
CA LEU A 43 -7.75 2.10 -11.65
C LEU A 43 -8.90 1.15 -11.27
N LEU A 44 -9.86 0.96 -12.18
CA LEU A 44 -10.95 -0.02 -12.00
C LEU A 44 -10.45 -1.46 -11.84
N GLU A 45 -9.37 -1.82 -12.54
CA GLU A 45 -8.76 -3.14 -12.40
C GLU A 45 -7.91 -3.23 -11.12
N ALA A 46 -7.17 -2.18 -10.80
CA ALA A 46 -6.39 -2.08 -9.56
C ALA A 46 -7.28 -2.22 -8.30
N LYS A 47 -8.49 -1.65 -8.32
CA LYS A 47 -9.51 -1.79 -7.26
C LYS A 47 -9.87 -3.26 -6.99
N LYS A 48 -9.88 -4.11 -8.02
CA LYS A 48 -10.21 -5.54 -7.92
C LYS A 48 -9.04 -6.39 -7.38
N LYS A 49 -7.80 -5.91 -7.48
CA LYS A 49 -6.64 -6.64 -6.94
C LYS A 49 -6.69 -6.64 -5.40
N LYS A 50 -6.61 -7.82 -4.78
CA LYS A 50 -6.62 -7.97 -3.31
C LYS A 50 -5.23 -7.89 -2.70
N MET A 51 -4.21 -8.25 -3.48
CA MET A 51 -2.81 -8.30 -3.06
C MET A 51 -2.07 -7.03 -3.46
N VAL A 52 -1.22 -6.55 -2.55
CA VAL A 52 -0.27 -5.44 -2.75
C VAL A 52 1.13 -6.05 -2.67
N LEU A 53 1.94 -5.88 -3.71
CA LEU A 53 3.29 -6.43 -3.82
C LEU A 53 4.23 -5.65 -2.90
N ALA A 54 5.32 -6.29 -2.43
CA ALA A 54 6.26 -5.67 -1.50
C ALA A 54 6.79 -4.28 -1.95
N HIS A 55 7.11 -4.13 -3.24
CA HIS A 55 7.56 -2.84 -3.78
C HIS A 55 6.45 -1.78 -3.85
N GLU A 56 5.18 -2.20 -4.01
CA GLU A 56 4.02 -1.31 -3.95
C GLU A 56 3.72 -0.91 -2.50
N VAL A 57 3.84 -1.86 -1.55
CA VAL A 57 3.73 -1.57 -0.11
C VAL A 57 4.74 -0.51 0.28
N LYS A 58 6.01 -0.67 -0.11
CA LYS A 58 7.04 0.35 0.14
C LYS A 58 6.60 1.74 -0.35
N LYS A 59 6.13 1.84 -1.59
CA LYS A 59 5.66 3.11 -2.16
C LYS A 59 4.46 3.71 -1.41
N VAL A 60 3.54 2.87 -0.91
CA VAL A 60 2.42 3.33 -0.08
C VAL A 60 2.93 3.92 1.23
N LEU A 61 3.88 3.25 1.88
CA LEU A 61 4.48 3.73 3.13
C LEU A 61 5.25 5.03 2.91
N ASP A 62 6.05 5.11 1.84
CA ASP A 62 6.78 6.31 1.44
C ASP A 62 5.82 7.49 1.19
N TYR A 63 4.68 7.24 0.51
CA TYR A 63 3.67 8.28 0.24
C TYR A 63 3.07 8.87 1.52
N PHE A 64 2.81 8.02 2.54
CA PHE A 64 2.26 8.47 3.82
C PHE A 64 3.33 8.94 4.82
N GLY A 65 4.62 8.94 4.42
CA GLY A 65 5.71 9.42 5.27
C GLY A 65 6.04 8.51 6.45
N PHE A 66 5.76 7.20 6.35
CA PHE A 66 6.15 6.26 7.39
C PHE A 66 7.66 6.04 7.37
N GLU A 67 8.32 6.25 8.51
CA GLU A 67 9.73 5.92 8.67
C GLU A 67 9.94 4.40 8.72
N ILE A 68 10.82 3.92 7.85
CA ILE A 68 11.25 2.52 7.77
C ILE A 68 12.51 2.36 8.62
N THR A 69 12.47 1.46 9.59
CA THR A 69 13.60 1.10 10.44
C THR A 69 14.08 -0.31 10.11
N ASP A 70 15.39 -0.57 10.18
CA ASP A 70 15.96 -1.92 10.00
C ASP A 70 15.51 -2.88 11.13
#